data_AF-A0A935TPZ5-F1
#
_entry.id   AF-A0A935TPZ5-F1
#
_cell.length_a   1.000
_cell.length_b   1.000
_cell.length_c   1.000
_cell.angle_alpha   90.00
_cell.angle_beta   90.00
_cell.angle_gamma   90.00
#
_symmetry.space_group_name_H-M   'P 1'
#
loop_
_entity.id
_entity.type
_entity.pdbx_description
1 polymer ?
#
loop_
_entity_poly.entity_id
_entity_poly.type
_entity_poly.pdbx_seq_one_letter_code
_entity_poly.pdbx_strand_id
1 'polypeptide(L)'
;MRSGYTPRIKDEQAEKMNQQALEQKAKIKYTGFLAQEVEQAAQAVGYNFSGVDKPQNDRDLYGLRYAEFVVPLVKAVQEQQAIITQLQNQLQEQQQQINSLKALYNTQGKQ
;
A
#
# COMPACT_ATOMS: atom_id res chain seq x y z
N MET A 1 -17.94 -38.91 46.43
CA MET A 1 -17.70 -37.57 47.01
C MET A 1 -16.33 -37.11 46.52
N ARG A 2 -16.07 -35.96 45.89
CA ARG A 2 -16.83 -34.75 45.55
C ARG A 2 -16.49 -34.36 44.11
N SER A 3 -17.53 -34.07 43.33
CA SER A 3 -17.42 -33.30 42.09
C SER A 3 -16.95 -31.88 42.44
N GLY A 4 -15.82 -31.45 41.88
CA GLY A 4 -15.30 -30.09 42.03
C GLY A 4 -15.45 -29.36 40.71
N TYR A 5 -16.62 -28.78 40.47
CA TYR A 5 -16.82 -27.85 39.36
C TYR A 5 -16.24 -26.49 39.79
N THR A 6 -15.03 -26.16 39.33
CA THR A 6 -14.47 -24.80 39.46
C THR A 6 -15.13 -23.93 38.38
N PRO A 7 -15.81 -22.83 38.72
CA PRO A 7 -16.58 -22.06 37.76
C PRO A 7 -15.67 -21.26 36.79
N ARG A 8 -16.06 -21.20 35.51
CA ARG A 8 -15.43 -20.47 34.38
C ARG A 8 -15.52 -18.93 34.52
N ILE A 9 -15.30 -18.38 35.70
CA ILE A 9 -15.46 -16.93 35.96
C ILE A 9 -14.38 -16.10 35.24
N LYS A 10 -13.18 -16.67 35.02
CA LYS A 10 -12.08 -15.98 34.32
C LYS A 10 -12.33 -15.82 32.82
N ASP A 11 -13.01 -16.77 32.20
CA ASP A 11 -13.25 -16.76 30.74
C ASP A 11 -14.30 -15.70 30.38
N GLU A 12 -15.37 -15.58 31.17
CA GLU A 12 -16.46 -14.64 30.92
C GLU A 12 -16.02 -13.18 31.13
N GLN A 13 -15.15 -12.92 32.11
CA GLN A 13 -14.55 -11.60 32.31
C GLN A 13 -13.57 -11.24 31.17
N ALA A 14 -12.76 -12.20 30.71
CA ALA A 14 -11.85 -12.00 29.59
C ALA A 14 -12.58 -11.70 28.28
N GLU A 15 -13.67 -12.41 28.00
CA GLU A 15 -14.53 -12.17 26.84
C GLU A 15 -15.17 -10.77 26.87
N LYS A 16 -15.68 -10.34 28.04
CA LYS A 16 -16.23 -8.98 28.22
C LYS A 16 -15.17 -7.89 28.04
N MET A 17 -13.96 -8.07 28.58
CA MET A 17 -12.87 -7.12 28.37
C MET A 17 -12.48 -7.03 26.90
N ASN A 18 -12.44 -8.15 26.19
CA ASN A 18 -12.15 -8.18 24.76
C ASN A 18 -13.24 -7.47 23.94
N GLN A 19 -14.52 -7.73 24.23
CA GLN A 19 -15.64 -7.03 23.58
C GLN A 19 -15.58 -5.51 23.83
N GLN A 20 -15.34 -5.08 25.07
CA GLN A 20 -15.19 -3.66 25.39
C GLN A 20 -14.01 -3.02 24.66
N ALA A 21 -12.88 -3.72 24.56
CA ALA A 21 -11.72 -3.24 23.80
C ALA A 21 -12.01 -3.12 22.30
N LEU A 22 -12.76 -4.07 21.72
CA LEU A 22 -13.21 -4.01 20.33
C LEU A 22 -14.17 -2.85 20.08
N GLU A 23 -15.15 -2.64 20.97
CA GLU A 23 -16.11 -1.53 20.88
C GLU A 23 -15.43 -0.16 21.02
N GLN A 24 -14.42 -0.05 21.89
CA GLN A 24 -13.64 1.18 22.03
C GLN A 24 -12.78 1.44 20.79
N LYS A 25 -12.13 0.41 20.24
CA LYS A 25 -11.37 0.52 18.99
C LYS A 25 -12.27 0.88 17.79
N ALA A 26 -13.48 0.32 17.72
CA ALA A 26 -14.43 0.61 16.64
C ALA A 26 -14.89 2.08 16.61
N LYS A 27 -14.79 2.81 17.73
CA LYS A 27 -15.11 4.24 17.80
C LYS A 27 -13.99 5.13 17.27
N ILE A 28 -12.77 4.61 17.11
CA ILE A 28 -11.64 5.35 16.58
C ILE A 28 -11.66 5.25 15.06
N LYS A 29 -11.65 6.39 14.37
CA LYS A 29 -11.48 6.44 12.93
C LYS A 29 -10.00 6.28 12.60
N TYR A 30 -9.65 5.18 11.97
CA TYR A 30 -8.32 4.94 11.43
C TYR A 30 -8.29 5.28 9.94
N THR A 31 -7.22 5.92 9.50
CA THR A 31 -6.90 6.10 8.07
C THR A 31 -5.81 5.11 7.71
N GLY A 32 -5.97 4.41 6.59
CA GLY A 32 -5.04 3.37 6.18
C GLY A 32 -5.60 2.52 5.05
N PHE A 33 -4.89 1.45 4.73
CA PHE A 33 -5.32 0.51 3.71
C PHE A 33 -6.21 -0.58 4.30
N LEU A 34 -7.17 -1.05 3.50
CA LEU A 34 -7.94 -2.25 3.79
C LEU A 34 -7.17 -3.49 3.35
N ALA A 35 -6.97 -4.44 4.26
CA ALA A 35 -6.17 -5.63 4.01
C ALA A 35 -6.63 -6.45 2.80
N GLN A 36 -7.94 -6.59 2.61
CA GLN A 36 -8.52 -7.31 1.47
C GLN A 36 -8.24 -6.59 0.14
N GLU A 37 -8.29 -5.26 0.13
CA GLU A 37 -8.00 -4.46 -1.08
C GLU A 37 -6.52 -4.55 -1.44
N VAL A 38 -5.63 -4.54 -0.44
CA VAL A 38 -4.20 -4.73 -0.66
C VAL A 38 -3.90 -6.12 -1.21
N GLU A 39 -4.56 -7.17 -0.69
CA GLU A 39 -4.45 -8.52 -1.24
C GLU A 39 -4.85 -8.57 -2.72
N GLN A 40 -6.02 -8.03 -3.05
CA GLN A 40 -6.54 -8.00 -4.42
C GLN A 40 -5.62 -7.22 -5.35
N ALA A 41 -5.13 -6.06 -4.92
CA ALA A 41 -4.19 -5.25 -5.69
C ALA A 41 -2.88 -6.00 -5.94
N ALA A 42 -2.33 -6.65 -4.92
CA ALA A 42 -1.11 -7.45 -5.04
C ALA A 42 -1.29 -8.62 -6.03
N GLN A 43 -2.43 -9.32 -5.97
CA GLN A 43 -2.76 -10.37 -6.93
C GLN A 43 -2.92 -9.84 -8.36
N ALA A 44 -3.57 -8.69 -8.54
CA ALA A 44 -3.78 -8.08 -9.86
C ALA A 44 -2.47 -7.72 -10.56
N VAL A 45 -1.42 -7.38 -9.79
CA VAL A 45 -0.09 -7.08 -10.32
C VAL A 45 0.86 -8.28 -10.29
N GLY A 46 0.38 -9.48 -9.94
CA GLY A 46 1.19 -10.70 -9.87
C GLY A 46 2.25 -10.69 -8.78
N TYR A 47 2.07 -9.89 -7.74
CA TYR A 47 3.02 -9.74 -6.63
C TYR A 47 2.50 -10.46 -5.38
N ASN A 48 3.35 -11.31 -4.79
CA ASN A 48 3.03 -11.96 -3.51
C ASN A 48 3.46 -11.07 -2.35
N PHE A 49 2.56 -10.19 -1.91
CA PHE A 49 2.88 -9.25 -0.83
C PHE A 49 2.87 -9.92 0.55
N SER A 50 4.05 -9.99 1.18
CA SER A 50 4.28 -10.56 2.53
C SER A 50 3.59 -9.80 3.66
N GLY A 51 3.16 -8.56 3.40
CA GLY A 51 2.56 -7.70 4.41
C GLY A 51 1.08 -7.95 4.67
N VAL A 52 0.42 -8.85 3.94
CA VAL A 52 -0.97 -9.23 4.20
C VAL A 52 -1.01 -10.58 4.91
N ASP A 53 -1.50 -10.57 6.15
CA ASP A 53 -1.82 -11.79 6.89
C ASP A 53 -3.26 -12.21 6.54
N LYS A 54 -3.39 -13.34 5.84
CA LYS A 54 -4.69 -13.88 5.41
C LYS A 54 -5.26 -14.84 6.47
N PRO A 55 -6.58 -14.80 6.72
CA PRO A 55 -7.21 -15.74 7.64
C PRO A 55 -7.05 -17.18 7.13
N GLN A 56 -6.74 -18.12 8.04
CA GLN A 56 -6.62 -19.55 7.72
C GLN A 56 -7.91 -20.30 8.04
N ASN A 57 -8.80 -19.69 8.82
CA ASN A 57 -10.12 -20.22 9.20
C ASN A 57 -11.10 -19.07 9.50
N ASP A 58 -12.38 -19.40 9.68
CA ASP A 58 -13.47 -18.43 9.90
C ASP A 58 -13.35 -17.58 11.18
N ARG A 59 -12.40 -17.92 12.08
CA ARG A 59 -12.14 -17.17 13.32
C ARG A 59 -10.92 -16.26 13.22
N ASP A 60 -10.14 -16.36 12.14
CA ASP A 60 -8.97 -15.52 11.94
C ASP A 60 -9.37 -14.20 11.28
N LEU A 61 -8.58 -13.15 11.54
CA LEU A 61 -8.80 -11.82 10.98
C LEU A 61 -7.74 -11.50 9.93
N TYR A 62 -8.12 -10.67 8.97
CA TYR A 62 -7.15 -10.05 8.07
C TYR A 62 -6.23 -9.09 8.83
N GLY A 63 -4.93 -9.17 8.54
CA GLY A 63 -3.92 -8.29 9.10
C GLY A 63 -3.09 -7.58 8.04
N LEU A 64 -2.54 -6.41 8.41
CA LEU A 64 -1.57 -5.68 7.59
C LEU A 64 -0.32 -5.35 8.41
N ARG A 65 0.84 -5.58 7.80
CA ARG A 65 2.16 -5.21 8.31
C ARG A 65 2.66 -3.99 7.55
N TYR A 66 2.43 -2.80 8.11
CA TYR A 66 2.81 -1.54 7.45
C TYR A 66 4.30 -1.42 7.12
N ALA A 67 5.17 -2.06 7.91
CA ALA A 67 6.61 -2.07 7.66
C ALA A 67 6.98 -2.78 6.34
N GLU A 68 6.21 -3.78 5.92
CA GLU A 68 6.47 -4.55 4.70
C GLU A 68 6.23 -3.72 3.42
N PHE A 69 5.50 -2.60 3.51
CA PHE A 69 5.30 -1.69 2.38
C PHE A 69 6.56 -0.89 2.02
N VAL A 70 7.53 -0.76 2.93
CA VAL A 70 8.71 0.09 2.70
C VAL A 70 9.50 -0.39 1.49
N VAL A 71 9.72 -1.70 1.35
CA VAL A 71 10.52 -2.25 0.24
C VAL A 71 9.82 -2.04 -1.13
N PRO A 72 8.53 -2.41 -1.31
CA PRO A 72 7.79 -2.07 -2.52
C PRO A 72 7.73 -0.57 -2.82
N LEU A 73 7.59 0.30 -1.82
CA LEU A 73 7.57 1.74 -2.01
C LEU A 73 8.92 2.28 -2.48
N VAL A 74 10.04 1.78 -1.92
CA VAL A 74 11.38 2.13 -2.38
C VAL A 74 11.56 1.73 -3.85
N LYS A 75 11.06 0.55 -4.25
CA LYS A 75 11.08 0.12 -5.66
C LYS A 75 10.24 1.02 -6.55
N ALA A 76 9.01 1.34 -6.15
CA ALA A 76 8.16 2.26 -6.90
C ALA A 76 8.81 3.63 -7.10
N VAL A 77 9.48 4.18 -6.07
CA VAL A 77 10.21 5.46 -6.17
C VAL A 77 11.42 5.34 -7.11
N GLN A 78 12.17 4.23 -7.06
CA GLN A 78 13.29 3.99 -7.97
C GLN A 78 12.84 3.95 -9.44
N GLU A 79 11.76 3.21 -9.72
CA GLU A 79 11.19 3.11 -11.07
C GLU A 79 10.64 4.45 -11.54
N GLN A 80 9.92 5.17 -10.67
CA GLN A 80 9.42 6.52 -10.97
C GLN A 80 10.57 7.49 -11.27
N GLN A 81 11.68 7.41 -10.52
CA GLN A 81 12.84 8.27 -10.76
C GLN A 81 13.47 7.99 -12.14
N ALA A 82 13.55 6.72 -12.56
CA ALA A 82 14.02 6.37 -13.89
C ALA A 82 13.12 6.96 -15.00
N ILE A 83 11.80 6.87 -14.83
CA ILE A 83 10.82 7.47 -15.76
C ILE A 83 11.00 8.99 -15.82
N ILE A 84 11.15 9.66 -14.67
CA ILE A 84 11.36 11.11 -14.62
C ILE A 84 12.62 11.50 -15.40
N THR A 85 13.73 10.81 -15.19
CA THR A 85 14.99 11.08 -15.90
C THR A 85 14.83 10.85 -17.42
N GLN A 86 14.14 9.80 -17.83
CA GLN A 86 13.85 9.56 -19.24
C GLN A 86 13.01 10.68 -19.86
N LEU A 87 11.95 11.11 -19.19
CA LEU A 87 11.09 12.20 -19.66
C LEU A 87 11.85 13.53 -19.75
N GLN A 88 12.72 13.83 -18.79
CA GLN A 88 13.57 15.03 -18.82
C GLN A 88 14.51 15.05 -20.04
N ASN A 89 15.13 13.90 -20.36
CA ASN A 89 15.98 13.78 -21.53
C ASN A 89 15.19 13.99 -22.83
N GLN A 90 14.02 13.36 -22.95
CA GLN A 90 13.14 13.54 -24.12
C GLN A 90 12.71 15.00 -24.30
N LEU A 91 12.38 15.71 -23.21
CA LEU A 91 12.05 17.14 -23.26
C LEU A 91 13.24 17.97 -23.74
N GLN A 92 14.45 17.67 -23.27
CA GLN A 92 15.66 18.37 -23.70
C GLN A 92 15.92 18.16 -25.20
N GLU A 93 15.82 16.93 -25.69
CA GLU A 93 16.00 16.61 -27.12
C GLU A 93 14.95 17.31 -27.99
N GLN A 94 13.68 17.26 -27.60
CA GLN A 94 12.61 17.96 -28.31
C GLN A 94 12.85 19.47 -28.32
N GLN A 95 13.29 20.05 -27.20
CA GLN A 95 13.59 21.48 -27.13
C GLN A 95 14.75 21.87 -28.05
N GLN A 96 15.78 21.02 -28.17
CA GLN A 96 16.87 21.22 -29.12
C GLN A 96 16.38 21.17 -30.57
N GLN A 97 15.56 20.18 -30.92
CA GLN A 97 14.97 20.06 -32.27
C GLN A 97 14.12 21.28 -32.62
N ILE A 98 13.28 21.75 -31.69
CA ILE A 98 12.47 22.97 -31.87
C ILE A 98 13.37 24.18 -32.13
N ASN A 99 14.47 24.32 -31.39
CA ASN A 99 15.39 25.44 -31.57
C ASN A 99 16.09 25.40 -32.93
N SER A 100 16.52 24.21 -33.38
CA SER A 100 17.10 24.02 -34.71
C SER A 100 16.11 24.36 -35.83
N LEU A 101 14.86 23.89 -35.72
CA LEU A 101 13.81 24.20 -36.70
C LEU A 101 13.50 25.70 -36.76
N LYS A 102 13.43 26.37 -35.61
CA LYS A 102 13.26 27.83 -35.54
C LYS A 102 14.40 28.57 -36.22
N ALA A 103 15.65 28.13 -36.03
CA ALA A 103 16.80 28.74 -36.68
C ALA A 103 16.76 28.57 -38.21
N LEU A 104 16.35 27.40 -38.71
CA LEU A 104 16.16 27.15 -40.15
C LEU A 104 15.05 28.02 -40.74
N TYR A 105 13.90 28.14 -40.07
CA TYR A 105 12.82 29.01 -40.53
C TYR A 105 13.25 30.49 -40.61
N ASN A 106 13.95 30.97 -39.58
CA ASN A 106 14.42 32.36 -39.53
C ASN A 106 15.49 32.69 -40.59
N THR A 107 16.21 31.69 -41.10
CA THR A 107 17.19 31.86 -42.17
C THR A 107 16.55 31.79 -43.56
N GLN A 108 15.48 31.00 -43.74
CA GLN A 108 14.73 30.93 -45.00
C GLN A 108 13.83 32.14 -45.24
N GLY A 109 13.24 32.76 -44.19
CA GLY A 109 12.41 33.95 -44.33
C GLY A 109 13.16 35.27 -44.57
N LYS A 110 14.49 35.23 -44.75
CA LYS A 110 15.34 36.39 -45.05
C LYS A 110 15.76 36.48 -46.53
N GLN A 111 15.21 35.63 -47.40
CA GLN A 111 15.31 35.74 -48.86
C GLN A 111 14.00 36.29 -49.42
#